data_AF-A0A516NUH0-F1
#
_entry.id   AF-A0A516NUH0-F1
#
_cell.length_a   1.000
_cell.length_b   1.000
_cell.length_c   1.000
_cell.angle_alpha   90.00
_cell.angle_beta   90.00
_cell.angle_gamma   90.00
#
_symmetry.space_group_name_H-M   'P 1'
#
loop_
_entity.id
_entity.type
_entity.pdbx_description
1 polymer ?
#
loop_
_entity_poly.entity_id
_entity_poly.type
_entity_poly.pdbx_seq_one_letter_code
_entity_poly.pdbx_strand_id
1 'polypeptide(L)'
;MTGAPRQGFLRLVRRCCVRLLLKELSVPTLTPADQVGLHISTLKSAQLQIYSSSAGRHPFPLAVLIKQIVSDRLILAGDRLRDGDRLILGKNYRSAISRHYYAMYLAARAVVFAEEKGDDYEKHSVLPRHLPPSMSNVSQYENELTDARLLRNQADYDIYPVSEAGWEVEARSLAVTAARFVNAFEHFALTNGHV
;
A
#
# COMPACT_ATOMS: atom_id res chain seq x y z
N MET A 1 50.23 -35.58 -40.86
CA MET A 1 50.16 -36.47 -39.67
C MET A 1 49.68 -35.62 -38.50
N THR A 2 48.36 -35.41 -38.39
CA THR A 2 47.39 -36.21 -37.60
C THR A 2 47.46 -35.93 -36.10
N GLY A 3 46.47 -35.19 -35.58
CA GLY A 3 46.27 -35.04 -34.13
C GLY A 3 45.26 -33.95 -33.76
N ALA A 4 43.97 -34.27 -33.87
CA ALA A 4 42.82 -33.46 -33.49
C ALA A 4 42.72 -33.19 -31.96
N PRO A 5 41.94 -32.17 -31.52
CA PRO A 5 41.89 -31.72 -30.13
C PRO A 5 41.04 -32.63 -29.22
N ARG A 6 41.49 -32.83 -27.97
CA ARG A 6 40.74 -33.58 -26.95
C ARG A 6 39.56 -32.75 -26.43
N GLN A 7 38.37 -33.17 -26.82
CA GLN A 7 37.11 -32.94 -26.11
C GLN A 7 37.20 -33.55 -24.71
N GLY A 8 36.76 -32.83 -23.67
CA GLY A 8 36.67 -33.41 -22.33
C GLY A 8 36.54 -32.44 -21.16
N PHE A 9 35.73 -31.38 -21.27
CA PHE A 9 35.34 -30.59 -20.09
C PHE A 9 33.86 -30.17 -20.19
N LEU A 10 32.99 -31.15 -20.35
CA LEU A 10 31.54 -31.02 -20.27
C LEU A 10 31.01 -32.26 -19.56
N ARG A 11 31.08 -32.26 -18.22
CA ARG A 11 30.29 -33.11 -17.30
C ARG A 11 30.71 -32.83 -15.85
N LEU A 12 30.27 -31.71 -15.30
CA LEU A 12 29.97 -31.63 -13.86
C LEU A 12 28.94 -30.53 -13.54
N VAL A 13 27.89 -30.45 -14.36
CA VAL A 13 26.62 -29.85 -13.95
C VAL A 13 25.62 -30.99 -13.88
N ARG A 14 25.19 -31.33 -12.66
CA ARG A 14 23.95 -32.06 -12.27
C ARG A 14 24.23 -32.91 -11.03
N ARG A 15 24.13 -32.30 -9.85
CA ARG A 15 23.70 -32.96 -8.58
C ARG A 15 23.58 -32.06 -7.34
N CYS A 16 23.51 -30.73 -7.50
CA CYS A 16 23.03 -29.82 -6.44
C CYS A 16 21.85 -28.96 -6.92
N CYS A 17 20.94 -29.55 -7.69
CA CYS A 17 19.66 -28.95 -8.01
C CYS A 17 18.57 -29.82 -7.40
N VAL A 18 17.58 -29.18 -6.77
CA VAL A 18 16.35 -29.75 -6.19
C VAL A 18 16.44 -30.30 -4.76
N ARG A 19 16.94 -29.51 -3.79
CA ARG A 19 16.54 -29.75 -2.37
C ARG A 19 16.54 -28.52 -1.44
N LEU A 20 16.43 -27.32 -1.98
CA LEU A 20 16.23 -26.11 -1.20
C LEU A 20 15.00 -25.36 -1.71
N LEU A 21 13.99 -25.32 -0.82
CA LEU A 21 12.90 -24.36 -0.77
C LEU A 21 11.84 -24.43 -1.89
N LEU A 22 11.14 -25.57 -1.95
CA LEU A 22 9.68 -25.49 -1.98
C LEU A 22 9.22 -25.00 -0.60
N LYS A 23 9.36 -23.70 -0.35
CA LYS A 23 8.55 -23.03 0.67
C LYS A 23 7.15 -23.14 0.09
N GLU A 24 6.32 -24.03 0.63
CA GLU A 24 4.91 -24.09 0.24
C GLU A 24 4.39 -22.66 0.28
N LEU A 25 3.89 -22.18 -0.86
CA LEU A 25 3.18 -20.91 -0.95
C LEU A 25 1.85 -21.12 -0.22
N SER A 26 1.90 -21.18 1.11
CA SER A 26 0.72 -21.29 1.95
C SER A 26 -0.03 -19.98 1.80
N VAL A 27 -1.23 -20.05 1.23
CA VAL A 27 -2.16 -18.92 1.22
C VAL A 27 -2.33 -18.46 2.67
N PRO A 28 -2.25 -17.15 2.97
CA PRO A 28 -2.49 -16.65 4.32
C PRO A 28 -3.83 -17.20 4.83
N THR A 29 -3.81 -17.93 5.95
CA THR A 29 -5.03 -18.45 6.55
C THR A 29 -5.67 -17.31 7.35
N LEU A 30 -6.83 -16.83 6.90
CA LEU A 30 -7.59 -15.80 7.60
C LEU A 30 -8.33 -16.43 8.79
N THR A 31 -8.15 -15.85 9.97
CA THR A 31 -8.96 -16.18 11.13
C THR A 31 -10.40 -15.69 10.93
N PRO A 32 -11.40 -16.21 11.68
CA PRO A 32 -12.75 -15.66 11.64
C PRO A 32 -12.80 -14.15 11.95
N ALA A 33 -11.90 -13.65 12.82
CA ALA A 33 -11.79 -12.23 13.11
C ALA A 33 -11.32 -11.43 11.89
N ASP A 34 -10.33 -11.94 11.15
CA ASP A 34 -9.84 -11.29 9.91
C ASP A 34 -10.92 -11.23 8.84
N GLN A 35 -11.76 -12.27 8.73
CA GLN A 35 -12.87 -12.30 7.79
C GLN A 35 -13.92 -11.23 8.12
N VAL A 36 -14.23 -11.03 9.41
CA VAL A 36 -15.12 -9.96 9.86
C VAL A 36 -14.49 -8.60 9.57
N GLY A 37 -13.22 -8.39 9.92
CA GLY A 37 -12.50 -7.14 9.64
C GLY A 37 -12.48 -6.81 8.15
N LEU A 38 -12.16 -7.79 7.31
CA LEU A 38 -12.16 -7.65 5.86
C LEU A 38 -13.56 -7.27 5.34
N HIS A 39 -14.61 -7.95 5.79
CA HIS A 39 -15.97 -7.62 5.40
C HIS A 39 -16.32 -6.18 5.76
N ILE A 40 -16.17 -5.80 7.04
CA ILE A 40 -16.47 -4.44 7.52
C ILE A 40 -15.66 -3.38 6.76
N SER A 41 -14.40 -3.66 6.44
CA SER A 41 -13.50 -2.72 5.73
C SER A 41 -13.94 -2.37 4.31
N THR A 42 -14.90 -3.10 3.74
CA THR A 42 -15.43 -2.89 2.38
C THR A 42 -16.85 -2.29 2.37
N LEU A 43 -17.45 -2.10 3.54
CA LEU A 43 -18.83 -1.61 3.65
C LEU A 43 -18.91 -0.09 3.59
N LYS A 44 -20.04 0.40 3.09
CA LYS A 44 -20.42 1.81 3.09
C LYS A 44 -21.11 2.20 4.40
N SER A 45 -21.11 3.50 4.71
CA SER A 45 -21.73 4.05 5.92
C SER A 45 -23.17 3.55 6.16
N ALA A 46 -24.02 3.55 5.13
CA ALA A 46 -25.39 3.06 5.23
C ALA A 46 -25.50 1.58 5.62
N GLN A 47 -24.57 0.74 5.16
CA GLN A 47 -24.54 -0.69 5.51
C GLN A 47 -24.02 -0.88 6.94
N LEU A 48 -23.08 -0.05 7.39
CA LEU A 48 -22.52 -0.11 8.73
C LEU A 48 -23.53 0.33 9.81
N GLN A 49 -24.45 1.24 9.48
CA GLN A 49 -25.52 1.66 10.40
C GLN A 49 -26.40 0.50 10.90
N ILE A 50 -26.54 -0.58 10.12
CA ILE A 50 -27.28 -1.79 10.52
C ILE A 50 -26.70 -2.39 11.82
N TYR A 51 -25.37 -2.36 11.97
CA TYR A 51 -24.69 -2.88 13.16
C TYR A 51 -24.75 -1.94 14.37
N SER A 52 -24.96 -0.63 14.14
CA SER A 52 -25.01 0.37 15.22
C SER A 52 -26.29 0.31 16.07
N SER A 53 -27.32 -0.38 15.58
CA SER A 53 -28.68 -0.36 16.15
C SER A 53 -28.94 -1.43 17.22
N SER A 54 -27.97 -2.27 17.57
CA SER A 54 -28.20 -3.38 18.50
C SER A 54 -28.14 -2.91 19.97
N ALA A 55 -29.27 -2.55 20.57
CA ALA A 55 -29.40 -2.26 22.00
C ALA A 55 -29.37 -3.52 22.91
N GLY A 56 -28.76 -4.62 22.43
CA GLY A 56 -28.68 -5.88 23.15
C GLY A 56 -27.65 -5.86 24.28
N ARG A 57 -27.67 -6.90 25.14
CA ARG A 57 -26.70 -7.09 26.24
C ARG A 57 -25.24 -7.10 25.75
N HIS A 58 -25.01 -7.48 24.50
CA HIS A 58 -23.69 -7.49 23.86
C HIS A 58 -23.81 -6.76 22.51
N PRO A 59 -23.68 -5.42 22.50
CA PRO A 59 -23.74 -4.67 21.25
C PRO A 59 -22.55 -5.03 20.35
N PHE A 60 -22.77 -5.02 19.04
CA PHE A 60 -21.68 -5.25 18.09
C PHE A 60 -20.65 -4.11 18.19
N PRO A 61 -19.34 -4.41 18.37
CA PRO A 61 -18.33 -3.40 18.69
C PRO A 61 -17.85 -2.64 17.44
N LEU A 62 -18.78 -2.07 16.66
CA LEU A 62 -18.50 -1.44 15.37
C LEU A 62 -17.44 -0.34 15.47
N ALA A 63 -17.54 0.53 16.48
CA ALA A 63 -16.59 1.63 16.66
C ALA A 63 -15.16 1.13 16.89
N VAL A 64 -14.99 0.04 17.64
CA VAL A 64 -13.68 -0.58 17.88
C VAL A 64 -13.13 -1.18 16.59
N LEU A 65 -13.98 -1.86 15.83
CA LEU A 65 -13.57 -2.46 14.55
C LEU A 65 -13.18 -1.41 13.51
N ILE A 66 -13.89 -0.27 13.44
CA ILE A 66 -13.50 0.84 12.56
C ILE A 66 -12.10 1.33 12.94
N LYS A 67 -11.82 1.59 14.23
CA LYS A 67 -10.48 2.01 14.67
C LYS A 67 -9.40 0.99 14.33
N GLN A 68 -9.69 -0.30 14.52
CA GLN A 68 -8.76 -1.37 14.15
C GLN A 68 -8.46 -1.35 12.64
N ILE A 69 -9.48 -1.23 11.79
CA ILE A 69 -9.32 -1.17 10.33
C ILE A 69 -8.50 0.05 9.90
N VAL A 70 -8.72 1.21 10.53
CA VAL A 70 -7.93 2.42 10.29
C VAL A 70 -6.47 2.18 10.66
N SER A 71 -6.22 1.62 11.85
CA SER A 71 -4.88 1.26 12.31
C SER A 71 -4.19 0.28 11.35
N ASP A 72 -4.86 -0.79 10.93
CA ASP A 72 -4.29 -1.81 10.03
C ASP A 72 -3.92 -1.21 8.67
N ARG A 73 -4.73 -0.28 8.15
CA ARG A 73 -4.43 0.43 6.90
C ARG A 73 -3.24 1.38 7.03
N LEU A 74 -3.11 2.07 8.16
CA LEU A 74 -1.95 2.93 8.44
C LEU A 74 -0.67 2.11 8.61
N ILE A 75 -0.74 0.96 9.29
CA ILE A 75 0.38 0.00 9.36
C ILE A 75 0.80 -0.43 7.95
N LEU A 76 -0.17 -0.82 7.11
CA LEU A 76 0.11 -1.21 5.73
C LEU A 76 0.67 -0.04 4.90
N ALA A 77 0.22 1.20 5.15
CA ALA A 77 0.80 2.39 4.52
C ALA A 77 2.28 2.57 4.90
N GLY A 78 2.62 2.42 6.20
CA GLY A 78 3.99 2.43 6.69
C GLY A 78 4.85 1.30 6.09
N ASP A 79 4.30 0.11 5.89
CA ASP A 79 4.97 -0.99 5.18
C ASP A 79 5.33 -0.60 3.74
N ARG A 80 4.38 0.01 3.02
CA ARG A 80 4.62 0.47 1.64
C ARG A 80 5.65 1.58 1.56
N LEU A 81 5.69 2.47 2.54
CA LEU A 81 6.71 3.51 2.64
C LEU A 81 8.11 2.87 2.76
N ARG A 82 8.28 1.95 3.72
CA ARG A 82 9.55 1.23 3.94
C ARG A 82 9.97 0.39 2.72
N ASP A 83 9.02 -0.24 2.05
CA ASP A 83 9.29 -0.98 0.82
C ASP A 83 9.75 -0.04 -0.32
N GLY A 84 9.14 1.14 -0.43
CA GLY A 84 9.56 2.20 -1.34
C GLY A 84 11.00 2.64 -1.11
N ASP A 85 11.38 2.89 0.14
CA ASP A 85 12.75 3.27 0.51
C ASP A 85 13.77 2.20 0.13
N ARG A 86 13.46 0.92 0.40
CA ARG A 86 14.31 -0.21 0.00
C ARG A 86 14.50 -0.29 -1.51
N LEU A 87 13.45 0.01 -2.28
CA LEU A 87 13.51 0.02 -3.74
C LEU A 87 14.38 1.16 -4.27
N ILE A 88 14.36 2.34 -3.63
CA ILE A 88 15.29 3.44 -3.94
C ILE A 88 16.74 3.00 -3.70
N LEU A 89 17.03 2.34 -2.58
CA LEU A 89 18.38 1.82 -2.30
C LEU A 89 18.82 0.77 -3.34
N GLY A 90 17.88 -0.04 -3.81
CA GLY A 90 18.08 -1.00 -4.90
C GLY A 90 18.09 -0.38 -6.31
N LYS A 91 17.98 0.94 -6.44
CA LYS A 91 17.86 1.68 -7.72
C LYS A 91 16.69 1.23 -8.60
N ASN A 92 15.63 0.70 -8.00
CA ASN A 92 14.38 0.30 -8.67
C ASN A 92 13.36 1.45 -8.55
N TYR A 93 13.67 2.57 -9.15
CA TYR A 93 12.98 3.85 -8.99
C TYR A 93 11.51 3.85 -9.46
N ARG A 94 11.15 3.21 -10.58
CA ARG A 94 9.76 3.07 -11.03
C ARG A 94 8.92 2.30 -10.02
N SER A 95 9.44 1.17 -9.54
CA SER A 95 8.78 0.38 -8.50
C SER A 95 8.69 1.15 -7.17
N ALA A 96 9.71 1.93 -6.83
CA ALA A 96 9.68 2.81 -5.67
C ALA A 96 8.56 3.85 -5.79
N ILE A 97 8.40 4.52 -6.93
CA ILE A 97 7.32 5.48 -7.18
C ILE A 97 5.96 4.84 -6.87
N SER A 98 5.73 3.63 -7.38
CA SER A 98 4.51 2.88 -7.11
C SER A 98 4.29 2.59 -5.62
N ARG A 99 5.32 2.15 -4.90
CA ARG A 99 5.22 1.88 -3.46
C ARG A 99 4.94 3.13 -2.63
N HIS A 100 5.63 4.25 -2.90
CA HIS A 100 5.37 5.50 -2.20
C HIS A 100 3.96 6.04 -2.47
N TYR A 101 3.48 5.96 -3.72
CA TYR A 101 2.08 6.28 -4.02
C TYR A 101 1.10 5.42 -3.22
N TYR A 102 1.30 4.11 -3.18
CA TYR A 102 0.42 3.22 -2.43
C TYR A 102 0.45 3.48 -0.92
N ALA A 103 1.58 3.95 -0.37
CA ALA A 103 1.65 4.40 1.01
C ALA A 103 0.70 5.60 1.25
N MET A 104 0.79 6.64 0.41
CA MET A 104 -0.09 7.82 0.47
C MET A 104 -1.57 7.43 0.31
N TYR A 105 -1.87 6.60 -0.68
CA TYR A 105 -3.23 6.14 -0.99
C TYR A 105 -3.85 5.34 0.16
N LEU A 106 -3.09 4.45 0.81
CA LEU A 106 -3.58 3.69 1.96
C LEU A 106 -3.82 4.56 3.19
N ALA A 107 -2.92 5.52 3.46
CA ALA A 107 -3.10 6.47 4.56
C ALA A 107 -4.34 7.34 4.35
N ALA A 108 -4.56 7.83 3.12
CA ALA A 108 -5.76 8.56 2.76
C ALA A 108 -7.03 7.72 2.94
N ARG A 109 -7.04 6.48 2.43
CA ARG A 109 -8.19 5.56 2.61
C ARG A 109 -8.45 5.22 4.07
N ALA A 110 -7.43 5.19 4.93
CA ALA A 110 -7.62 4.94 6.36
C ALA A 110 -8.42 6.08 6.99
N VAL A 111 -7.98 7.32 6.78
CA VAL A 111 -8.60 8.50 7.37
C VAL A 111 -10.00 8.74 6.80
N VAL A 112 -10.19 8.61 5.49
CA VAL A 112 -11.50 8.81 4.85
C VAL A 112 -12.50 7.77 5.34
N PHE A 113 -12.09 6.50 5.46
CA PHE A 113 -12.96 5.46 6.03
C PHE A 113 -13.43 5.78 7.46
N ALA A 114 -12.55 6.41 8.26
CA ALA A 114 -12.86 6.79 9.63
C ALA A 114 -13.90 7.92 9.69
N GLU A 115 -13.69 8.99 8.93
CA GLU A 115 -14.55 10.18 8.91
C GLU A 115 -15.93 9.89 8.34
N GLU A 116 -16.00 9.08 7.28
CA GLU A 116 -17.25 8.66 6.64
C GLU A 116 -17.95 7.51 7.40
N LYS A 117 -17.27 6.97 8.42
CA LYS A 117 -17.71 5.80 9.21
C LYS A 117 -18.06 4.63 8.29
N GLY A 118 -17.19 4.35 7.32
CA GLY A 118 -17.42 3.47 6.17
C GLY A 118 -16.83 4.08 4.89
N ASP A 119 -17.07 3.44 3.74
CA ASP A 119 -16.70 3.89 2.37
C ASP A 119 -15.39 4.69 2.25
N ASP A 120 -14.34 4.03 1.76
CA ASP A 120 -13.03 4.66 1.61
C ASP A 120 -12.76 5.21 0.22
N TYR A 121 -13.77 5.21 -0.67
CA TYR A 121 -13.63 5.66 -2.05
C TYR A 121 -12.46 5.01 -2.79
N GLU A 122 -12.41 3.68 -2.82
CA GLU A 122 -11.32 2.87 -3.38
C GLU A 122 -10.79 3.33 -4.76
N LYS A 123 -11.63 3.99 -5.57
CA LYS A 123 -11.22 4.50 -6.89
C LYS A 123 -10.16 5.59 -6.73
N HIS A 124 -8.98 5.33 -7.26
CA HIS A 124 -7.81 6.22 -7.23
C HIS A 124 -8.08 7.67 -7.69
N SER A 125 -8.99 7.88 -8.65
CA SER A 125 -9.35 9.21 -9.16
C SER A 125 -10.42 9.93 -8.33
N VAL A 126 -11.11 9.20 -7.44
CA VAL A 126 -12.21 9.72 -6.61
C VAL A 126 -11.69 10.11 -5.24
N LEU A 127 -10.90 9.23 -4.61
CA LEU A 127 -10.37 9.41 -3.25
C LEU A 127 -9.85 10.82 -2.92
N PRO A 128 -9.05 11.50 -3.77
CA PRO A 128 -8.55 12.83 -3.42
C PRO A 128 -9.65 13.85 -3.10
N ARG A 129 -10.84 13.74 -3.71
CA ARG A 129 -11.96 14.67 -3.49
C ARG A 129 -12.75 14.41 -2.21
N HIS A 130 -12.44 13.33 -1.52
CA HIS A 130 -13.09 12.89 -0.29
C HIS A 130 -12.17 13.00 0.92
N LEU A 131 -11.03 13.68 0.80
CA LEU A 131 -10.20 13.97 1.95
C LEU A 131 -10.99 14.83 2.95
N PRO A 132 -10.79 14.65 4.28
CA PRO A 132 -11.62 15.32 5.26
C PRO A 132 -11.45 16.84 5.18
N PRO A 133 -12.54 17.62 5.10
CA PRO A 133 -12.46 19.08 5.03
C PRO A 133 -11.97 19.70 6.34
N SER A 134 -12.03 18.95 7.44
CA SER A 134 -11.49 19.30 8.76
C SER A 134 -9.95 19.27 8.81
N MET A 135 -9.30 18.63 7.82
CA MET A 135 -7.84 18.56 7.75
C MET A 135 -7.24 19.89 7.27
N SER A 136 -6.24 20.39 8.00
CA SER A 136 -5.48 21.57 7.56
C SER A 136 -4.80 21.29 6.22
N ASN A 137 -4.83 22.26 5.30
CA ASN A 137 -4.21 22.15 3.97
C ASN A 137 -4.78 21.01 3.10
N VAL A 138 -6.06 20.64 3.27
CA VAL A 138 -6.69 19.56 2.49
C VAL A 138 -6.42 19.68 0.99
N SER A 139 -6.59 20.88 0.39
CA SER A 139 -6.35 21.10 -1.04
C SER A 139 -4.92 20.79 -1.49
N GLN A 140 -3.93 21.00 -0.61
CA GLN A 140 -2.55 20.61 -0.89
C GLN A 140 -2.43 19.08 -0.96
N TYR A 141 -3.04 18.36 -0.02
CA TYR A 141 -3.02 16.90 -0.01
C TYR A 141 -3.80 16.30 -1.18
N GLU A 142 -4.91 16.92 -1.62
CA GLU A 142 -5.63 16.49 -2.83
C GLU A 142 -4.73 16.54 -4.06
N ASN A 143 -3.99 17.64 -4.22
CA ASN A 143 -3.05 17.84 -5.33
C ASN A 143 -1.90 16.84 -5.23
N GLU A 144 -1.26 16.70 -4.07
CA GLU A 144 -0.15 15.77 -3.87
C GLU A 144 -0.54 14.32 -4.17
N LEU A 145 -1.71 13.87 -3.72
CA LEU A 145 -2.20 12.52 -4.00
C LEU A 145 -2.56 12.33 -5.47
N THR A 146 -3.08 13.37 -6.12
CA THR A 146 -3.39 13.37 -7.55
C THR A 146 -2.12 13.31 -8.39
N ASP A 147 -1.12 14.15 -8.08
CA ASP A 147 0.15 14.21 -8.79
C ASP A 147 0.94 12.90 -8.61
N ALA A 148 0.97 12.35 -7.40
CA ALA A 148 1.60 11.06 -7.13
C ALA A 148 0.96 9.93 -7.94
N ARG A 149 -0.37 9.95 -8.12
CA ARG A 149 -1.08 8.97 -8.97
C ARG A 149 -0.68 9.12 -10.44
N LEU A 150 -0.59 10.35 -10.93
CA LEU A 150 -0.20 10.63 -12.32
C LEU A 150 1.25 10.21 -12.57
N LEU A 151 2.16 10.55 -11.65
CA LEU A 151 3.56 10.14 -11.71
C LEU A 151 3.71 8.61 -11.67
N ARG A 152 2.96 7.90 -10.81
CA ARG A 152 2.92 6.43 -10.83
C ARG A 152 2.47 5.90 -12.18
N ASN A 153 1.35 6.41 -12.70
CA ASN A 153 0.86 5.96 -14.01
C ASN A 153 1.91 6.14 -15.10
N GLN A 154 2.62 7.27 -15.06
CA GLN A 154 3.73 7.52 -15.97
C GLN A 154 4.85 6.48 -15.78
N ALA A 155 5.29 6.24 -14.54
CA ALA A 155 6.33 5.28 -14.23
C ALA A 155 5.98 3.83 -14.62
N ASP A 156 4.71 3.44 -14.49
CA ASP A 156 4.20 2.09 -14.77
C ASP A 156 3.97 1.83 -16.27
N TYR A 157 3.54 2.85 -17.03
CA TYR A 157 3.08 2.67 -18.41
C TYR A 157 3.96 3.33 -19.48
N ASP A 158 4.65 4.44 -19.16
CA ASP A 158 5.46 5.12 -20.15
C ASP A 158 6.75 4.33 -20.41
N ILE A 159 7.04 4.13 -21.69
CA ILE A 159 8.27 3.45 -22.13
C ILE A 159 9.53 4.33 -21.94
N TYR A 160 9.35 5.64 -21.72
CA TYR A 160 10.43 6.62 -21.55
C TYR A 160 10.40 7.31 -20.17
N PRO A 161 11.57 7.64 -19.59
CA PRO A 161 12.89 7.19 -20.01
C PRO A 161 13.02 5.66 -19.91
N VAL A 162 13.73 5.06 -20.86
CA VAL A 162 13.93 3.59 -20.89
C VAL A 162 14.78 3.15 -19.71
N SER A 163 15.77 3.98 -19.35
CA SER A 163 16.66 3.74 -18.23
C SER A 163 15.95 4.02 -16.90
N GLU A 164 16.09 3.07 -15.97
CA GLU A 164 15.59 3.20 -14.61
C GLU A 164 16.14 4.48 -13.93
N ALA A 165 17.42 4.81 -14.16
CA ALA A 165 18.06 5.98 -13.56
C ALA A 165 17.41 7.33 -13.96
N GLY A 166 16.66 7.36 -15.07
CA GLY A 166 15.91 8.55 -15.48
C GLY A 166 14.74 8.89 -14.56
N TRP A 167 14.37 7.99 -13.64
CA TRP A 167 13.29 8.16 -12.66
C TRP A 167 13.80 8.47 -11.25
N GLU A 168 15.11 8.60 -11.06
CA GLU A 168 15.71 8.72 -9.72
C GLU A 168 15.23 9.97 -8.98
N VAL A 169 15.18 11.12 -9.68
CA VAL A 169 14.82 12.41 -9.08
C VAL A 169 13.37 12.38 -8.60
N GLU A 170 12.48 11.89 -9.46
CA GLU A 170 11.04 11.75 -9.20
C GLU A 170 10.79 10.76 -8.06
N ALA A 171 11.48 9.62 -8.04
CA ALA A 171 11.34 8.63 -6.99
C ALA A 171 11.77 9.19 -5.63
N ARG A 172 12.91 9.88 -5.55
CA ARG A 172 13.40 10.49 -4.30
C ARG A 172 12.52 11.65 -3.84
N SER A 173 12.04 12.48 -4.77
CA SER A 173 11.12 13.58 -4.48
C SER A 173 9.80 13.04 -3.92
N LEU A 174 9.22 12.02 -4.56
CA LEU A 174 7.99 11.40 -4.11
C LEU A 174 8.17 10.71 -2.75
N ALA A 175 9.33 10.13 -2.44
CA ALA A 175 9.59 9.53 -1.13
C ALA A 175 9.47 10.55 0.01
N VAL A 176 10.03 11.76 -0.16
CA VAL A 176 9.92 12.85 0.82
C VAL A 176 8.46 13.28 0.97
N THR A 177 7.77 13.50 -0.15
CA THR A 177 6.34 13.87 -0.14
C THR A 177 5.49 12.80 0.55
N ALA A 178 5.71 11.52 0.22
CA ALA A 178 4.96 10.40 0.78
C ALA A 178 5.18 10.25 2.28
N ALA A 179 6.43 10.40 2.77
CA ALA A 179 6.73 10.32 4.19
C ALA A 179 6.00 11.42 4.99
N ARG A 180 6.06 12.68 4.50
CA ARG A 180 5.34 13.80 5.12
C ARG A 180 3.81 13.60 5.05
N PHE A 181 3.30 13.14 3.91
CA PHE A 181 1.88 12.89 3.70
C PHE A 181 1.37 11.82 4.67
N VAL A 182 2.01 10.65 4.73
CA VAL A 182 1.63 9.56 5.64
C VAL A 182 1.66 10.05 7.09
N ASN A 183 2.70 10.78 7.50
CA ASN A 183 2.80 11.33 8.85
C ASN A 183 1.64 12.30 9.19
N ALA A 184 1.24 13.16 8.26
CA ALA A 184 0.11 14.07 8.47
C ALA A 184 -1.21 13.30 8.68
N PHE A 185 -1.43 12.22 7.93
CA PHE A 185 -2.62 11.39 8.03
C PHE A 185 -2.65 10.53 9.30
N GLU A 186 -1.50 9.99 9.72
CA GLU A 186 -1.35 9.34 11.03
C GLU A 186 -1.64 10.32 12.17
N HIS A 187 -1.08 11.53 12.09
CA HIS A 187 -1.31 12.57 13.10
C HIS A 187 -2.78 12.99 13.17
N PHE A 188 -3.44 13.14 12.02
CA PHE A 188 -4.87 13.42 11.96
C PHE A 188 -5.70 12.29 12.58
N ALA A 189 -5.40 11.03 12.25
CA ALA A 189 -6.09 9.87 12.81
C ALA A 189 -5.96 9.83 14.34
N LEU A 190 -4.75 10.06 14.87
CA LEU A 190 -4.50 10.09 16.30
C LEU A 190 -5.24 11.22 17.00
N THR A 191 -5.15 12.44 16.47
CA THR A 191 -5.73 13.65 17.10
C THR A 191 -7.26 13.62 17.15
N ASN A 192 -7.88 12.95 16.17
CA ASN A 192 -9.35 12.79 16.11
C ASN A 192 -9.84 11.48 16.77
N GLY A 193 -8.94 10.70 17.37
CA GLY A 193 -9.29 9.47 18.09
C GLY A 193 -9.74 8.32 17.18
N HIS A 194 -9.28 8.30 15.92
CA HIS A 194 -9.54 7.25 14.94
C HIS A 194 -8.64 6.03 15.11
N VAL A 195 -7.56 6.16 15.89
CA VAL A 195 -6.68 5.09 16.35
C VAL A 195 -6.36 5.24 17.84
#